data_AF-A0A3S8ZXE5-F1
#
_entry.id   AF-A0A3S8ZXE5-F1
#
_cell.length_a   1.000
_cell.length_b   1.000
_cell.length_c   1.000
_cell.angle_alpha   90.00
_cell.angle_beta   90.00
_cell.angle_gamma   90.00
#
_symmetry.space_group_name_H-M   'P 1'
#
loop_
_entity.id
_entity.type
_entity.pdbx_description
1 polymer ?
#
loop_
_entity_poly.entity_id
_entity_poly.type
_entity_poly.pdbx_seq_one_letter_code
_entity_poly.pdbx_strand_id
1 'polypeptide(L)'
;MGREFRVACPDEEEATLIQAVEFLDQRMHEIRASGKVIGLEKIAIMAALNITYEYLHTRVDGGFDIAAIQRRITGMNSTIDAVMGEQTELFS
;
A
#
# COMPACT_ATOMS: atom_id res chain seq x y z
N MET A 1 -10.61 -13.24 17.11
CA MET A 1 -10.03 -14.57 17.47
C MET A 1 -10.08 -14.90 18.97
N GLY A 2 -10.85 -14.16 19.79
CA GLY A 2 -11.18 -14.54 21.18
C GLY A 2 -10.02 -14.57 22.19
N ARG A 3 -8.86 -14.00 21.85
CA ARG A 3 -7.69 -13.92 22.74
C ARG A 3 -7.42 -12.46 23.10
N GLU A 4 -7.21 -12.22 24.39
CA GLU A 4 -6.78 -10.92 24.89
C GLU A 4 -5.26 -10.85 24.92
N PHE A 5 -4.72 -9.72 24.45
CA PHE A 5 -3.30 -9.41 24.49
C PHE A 5 -3.12 -8.01 25.06
N ARG A 6 -2.09 -7.84 25.89
CA ARG A 6 -1.65 -6.53 26.35
C ARG A 6 -0.48 -6.08 25.50
N VAL A 7 -0.61 -4.91 24.90
CA VAL A 7 0.41 -4.29 24.06
C VAL A 7 0.68 -2.90 24.61
N ALA A 8 1.95 -2.50 24.65
CA ALA A 8 2.31 -1.13 24.98
C ALA A 8 1.90 -0.24 23.79
N CYS A 9 1.07 0.76 24.06
CA CYS A 9 0.59 1.70 23.05
C CYS A 9 0.78 3.13 23.56
N PRO A 10 1.52 3.99 22.84
CA PRO A 10 1.46 5.44 23.04
C PRO A 10 0.04 5.95 22.77
N ASP A 11 -0.40 6.98 23.50
CA ASP A 11 -1.76 7.54 23.36
C ASP A 11 -2.03 8.04 21.92
N GLU A 12 -1.00 8.53 21.22
CA GLU A 12 -1.12 9.01 19.84
C GLU A 12 -1.31 7.89 18.81
N GLU A 13 -0.94 6.65 19.15
CA GLU A 13 -0.93 5.51 18.22
C GLU A 13 -2.11 4.55 18.43
N GLU A 14 -2.95 4.77 19.46
CA GLU A 14 -4.04 3.85 19.83
C GLU A 14 -4.98 3.55 18.66
N ALA A 15 -5.45 4.58 17.96
CA ALA A 15 -6.36 4.42 16.83
C ALA A 15 -5.73 3.61 15.68
N THR A 16 -4.43 3.77 15.45
CA THR A 16 -3.70 3.04 14.41
C THR A 16 -3.45 1.60 14.82
N LEU A 17 -3.12 1.37 16.10
CA LEU A 17 -2.93 0.03 16.65
C LEU A 17 -4.24 -0.77 16.61
N ILE A 18 -5.38 -0.16 16.95
CA ILE A 18 -6.69 -0.80 16.85
C ILE A 18 -6.97 -1.23 15.40
N GLN A 19 -6.76 -0.35 14.42
CA GLN A 19 -6.92 -0.71 13.00
C GLN A 19 -6.00 -1.86 12.58
N ALA A 20 -4.76 -1.89 13.06
CA ALA A 20 -3.83 -2.98 12.78
C ALA A 20 -4.31 -4.32 13.39
N VAL A 21 -4.88 -4.28 14.60
CA VAL A 21 -5.47 -5.45 15.26
C VAL A 21 -6.69 -5.97 14.50
N GLU A 22 -7.60 -5.08 14.10
CA GLU A 22 -8.78 -5.45 13.30
C GLU A 22 -8.38 -6.06 11.95
N PHE A 23 -7.39 -5.47 11.29
CA PHE A 23 -6.88 -5.99 10.02
C PHE A 23 -6.26 -7.39 10.17
N LEU A 24 -5.44 -7.60 11.22
CA LEU A 24 -4.89 -8.91 11.53
C LEU A 24 -6.00 -9.93 11.83
N ASP A 25 -7.00 -9.56 12.63
CA ASP A 25 -8.10 -10.45 13.01
C ASP A 25 -8.92 -10.87 11.79
N GLN A 26 -9.18 -9.94 10.87
CA GLN A 26 -9.86 -10.23 9.62
C GLN A 26 -9.07 -11.23 8.75
N ARG A 27 -7.75 -11.00 8.58
CA ARG A 27 -6.87 -11.94 7.83
C ARG A 27 -6.87 -13.32 8.47
N MET A 28 -6.83 -13.41 9.81
CA MET A 28 -6.89 -14.67 10.53
C MET A 28 -8.22 -15.40 10.29
N HIS A 29 -9.36 -14.68 10.27
CA HIS A 29 -10.67 -15.26 9.99
C HIS A 29 -10.78 -15.84 8.58
N GLU A 30 -10.21 -15.16 7.59
CA GLU A 30 -10.17 -15.64 6.20
C GLU A 30 -9.34 -16.91 6.05
N ILE A 31 -8.16 -16.97 6.68
CA ILE A 31 -7.32 -18.17 6.65
C ILE A 31 -8.03 -19.33 7.34
N ARG A 32 -8.70 -19.08 8.48
CA ARG A 32 -9.51 -20.08 9.18
C ARG A 32 -10.66 -20.58 8.30
N ALA A 33 -11.37 -19.67 7.63
CA ALA A 33 -12.49 -20.00 6.76
C ALA A 33 -12.08 -20.85 5.55
N SER A 34 -10.84 -20.70 5.07
CA SER A 34 -10.31 -21.53 3.98
C SER A 34 -10.20 -23.03 4.33
N GLY A 35 -10.16 -23.38 5.63
CA GLY A 35 -10.01 -24.75 6.12
C GLY A 35 -8.64 -25.39 5.85
N LYS A 36 -7.72 -24.70 5.15
CA LYS A 36 -6.41 -25.25 4.75
C LYS A 36 -5.39 -25.28 5.89
N VAL A 37 -5.55 -24.42 6.90
CA VAL A 37 -4.62 -24.27 8.02
C VAL A 37 -5.36 -24.55 9.32
N ILE A 38 -4.85 -25.52 10.07
CA ILE A 38 -5.43 -25.94 11.37
C ILE A 38 -4.48 -25.52 12.48
N GLY A 39 -5.02 -24.88 13.52
CA GLY A 39 -4.29 -24.42 14.69
C GLY A 39 -4.14 -22.90 14.71
N LEU A 40 -4.54 -22.29 15.82
CA LEU A 40 -4.61 -20.83 15.97
C LEU A 40 -3.24 -20.15 15.81
N GLU A 41 -2.19 -20.77 16.33
CA GLU A 41 -0.81 -20.27 16.21
C GLU A 41 -0.35 -20.25 14.74
N LYS A 42 -0.61 -21.33 13.98
CA LYS A 42 -0.30 -21.37 12.55
C LYS A 42 -1.10 -20.35 11.76
N ILE A 43 -2.38 -20.16 12.10
CA ILE A 43 -3.23 -19.13 11.49
C ILE A 43 -2.65 -17.73 11.73
N ALA A 44 -2.20 -17.44 12.96
CA ALA A 44 -1.59 -16.15 13.29
C ALA A 44 -0.29 -15.90 12.51
N ILE A 45 0.58 -16.91 12.44
CA ILE A 45 1.84 -16.83 11.68
C ILE A 45 1.56 -16.61 10.19
N MET A 46 0.63 -17.37 9.60
CA MET A 46 0.25 -17.22 8.20
C MET A 46 -0.38 -15.85 7.91
N ALA A 47 -1.21 -15.34 8.81
CA ALA A 47 -1.78 -13.99 8.67
C ALA A 47 -0.68 -12.93 8.68
N ALA A 48 0.25 -12.98 9.64
CA ALA A 48 1.35 -12.04 9.72
C ALA A 48 2.27 -12.11 8.48
N LEU A 49 2.55 -13.31 7.97
CA LEU A 49 3.34 -13.50 6.75
C LEU A 49 2.64 -12.92 5.53
N ASN A 50 1.34 -13.17 5.35
CA ASN A 50 0.56 -12.63 4.23
C ASN A 50 0.55 -11.10 4.25
N ILE A 51 0.29 -10.49 5.41
CA ILE A 51 0.29 -9.03 5.57
C ILE A 51 1.67 -8.45 5.24
N THR A 52 2.73 -9.08 5.74
CA THR A 52 4.11 -8.63 5.47
C THR A 52 4.46 -8.77 3.99
N TYR A 53 4.02 -9.86 3.36
CA TYR A 53 4.19 -10.08 1.93
C TYR A 53 3.48 -9.01 1.11
N GLU A 54 2.21 -8.72 1.41
CA GLU A 54 1.43 -7.66 0.75
C GLU A 54 2.08 -6.28 0.95
N TYR A 55 2.56 -5.98 2.15
CA TYR A 55 3.27 -4.72 2.44
C TYR A 55 4.55 -4.57 1.62
N LEU A 56 5.36 -5.63 1.54
CA LEU A 56 6.60 -5.62 0.76
C LEU A 56 6.32 -5.59 -0.74
N HIS A 57 5.29 -6.30 -1.21
CA HIS A 57 4.90 -6.31 -2.62
C HIS A 57 4.34 -4.96 -3.05
N THR A 58 3.53 -4.32 -2.20
CA THR A 58 3.05 -2.94 -2.41
C THR A 58 4.22 -1.95 -2.39
N ARG A 59 5.31 -2.20 -1.68
CA ARG A 59 6.52 -1.36 -1.77
C ARG A 59 7.30 -1.57 -3.06
N VAL A 60 7.26 -2.78 -3.62
CA VAL A 60 7.95 -3.11 -4.88
C VAL A 60 7.16 -2.62 -6.10
N ASP A 61 5.83 -2.75 -6.08
CA ASP A 61 4.94 -2.34 -7.19
C ASP A 61 4.34 -0.94 -7.01
N GLY A 62 4.24 -0.46 -5.77
CA GLY A 62 3.69 0.84 -5.37
C GLY A 62 4.75 1.88 -5.04
N GLY A 63 5.99 1.68 -5.49
CA GLY A 63 6.76 2.82 -5.93
C GLY A 63 6.00 3.44 -7.09
N PHE A 64 5.09 4.38 -6.79
CA PHE A 64 4.52 5.33 -7.75
C PHE A 64 5.60 5.55 -8.79
N ASP A 65 5.40 5.15 -10.04
CA ASP A 65 6.47 5.23 -11.06
C ASP A 65 6.68 6.72 -11.35
N ILE A 66 7.37 7.38 -10.42
CA ILE A 66 7.70 8.80 -10.42
C ILE A 66 8.48 9.06 -11.68
N ALA A 67 9.25 8.09 -12.18
CA ALA A 67 9.92 8.19 -13.46
C ALA A 67 8.94 8.17 -14.65
N ALA A 68 7.88 7.36 -14.65
CA ALA A 68 6.82 7.42 -15.67
C ALA A 68 5.99 8.72 -15.58
N ILE A 69 5.69 9.17 -14.37
CA ILE A 69 4.96 10.43 -14.14
C ILE A 69 5.82 11.62 -14.55
N GLN A 70 7.10 11.65 -14.18
CA GLN A 70 8.07 12.66 -14.63
C GLN A 70 8.21 12.64 -16.15
N ARG A 71 8.32 11.46 -16.79
CA ARG A 71 8.34 11.37 -18.26
C ARG A 71 7.08 11.96 -18.90
N ARG A 72 5.91 11.71 -18.34
CA ARG A 72 4.65 12.31 -18.81
C ARG A 72 4.64 13.83 -18.62
N ILE A 73 5.08 14.33 -17.48
CA ILE A 73 5.17 15.79 -17.22
C ILE A 73 6.15 16.45 -18.20
N THR A 74 7.33 15.87 -18.40
CA THR A 74 8.31 16.39 -19.36
C THR A 74 7.74 16.40 -20.77
N GLY A 75 7.06 15.33 -21.20
CA GLY A 75 6.42 15.28 -22.52
C GLY A 75 5.32 16.34 -22.71
N MET A 76 4.51 16.60 -21.67
CA MET A 76 3.52 17.68 -21.70
C MET A 76 4.19 19.05 -21.83
N ASN A 77 5.25 19.32 -21.06
CA ASN A 77 6.01 20.58 -21.16
C ASN A 77 6.63 20.75 -22.55
N SER A 78 7.23 19.70 -23.13
CA SER A 78 7.78 19.77 -24.47
C SER A 78 6.71 20.03 -25.55
N THR A 79 5.50 19.51 -25.36
CA THR A 79 4.38 19.78 -26.27
C THR A 79 3.91 21.23 -26.15
N ILE A 80 3.86 21.78 -24.93
CA ILE A 80 3.54 23.18 -24.67
C ILE A 80 4.60 24.09 -25.32
N ASP A 81 5.88 23.80 -25.11
CA ASP A 81 6.99 24.58 -25.68
C ASP A 81 6.96 24.57 -27.22
N ALA A 82 6.65 23.42 -27.83
CA ALA A 82 6.53 23.32 -29.29
C ALA A 82 5.39 24.19 -29.85
N VAL A 83 4.22 24.16 -29.21
CA VAL A 83 3.06 24.97 -29.63
C VAL A 83 3.31 26.47 -29.40
N MET A 84 3.97 26.85 -28.30
CA MET A 84 4.32 28.24 -28.02
C MET A 84 5.43 28.77 -28.95
N GLY A 85 6.37 27.91 -29.34
CA GLY A 85 7.41 28.23 -30.34
C GLY A 85 6.82 28.47 -31.74
N GLU A 86 5.92 27.60 -32.20
CA GLU A 86 5.22 27.75 -33.48
C GLU A 86 4.39 29.03 -33.56
N GLN A 87 3.74 29.44 -32.47
CA GLN A 87 3.00 30.71 -32.45
C GLN A 87 3.94 31.92 -32.61
N THR A 88 5.16 31.85 -32.10
CA THR A 88 6.11 32.97 -32.17
C THR A 88 6.65 33.19 -33.59
N GLU A 89 6.82 32.13 -34.38
CA GLU A 89 7.21 32.24 -35.80
C GLU A 89 6.03 32.67 -36.70
N LEU A 90 4.78 32.38 -36.34
CA LEU A 90 3.61 32.75 -37.15
C LEU A 90 3.22 34.24 -37.04
N PHE A 91 3.70 34.94 -36.00
CA PHE A 91 3.44 36.36 -35.75
C PHE A 91 4.66 37.27 -36.02
N SER A 92 5.72 36.74 -36.62
CA SER A 92 6.95 37.47 -37.02
C SER A 92 7.01 37.59 -38.54
#